data_AF-A0A8X6LZH2-F1
#
_entry.id   AF-A0A8X6LZH2-F1
#
_cell.length_a   1.000
_cell.length_b   1.000
_cell.length_c   1.000
_cell.angle_alpha   90.00
_cell.angle_beta   90.00
_cell.angle_gamma   90.00
#
_symmetry.space_group_name_H-M   'P 1'
#
loop_
_entity.id
_entity.type
_entity.pdbx_description
1 polymer ?
#
loop_
_entity_poly.entity_id
_entity_poly.type
_entity_poly.pdbx_seq_one_letter_code
_entity_poly.pdbx_strand_id
1 'polypeptide(L)'
;MKWGTTQDLFCTTYKPYIRPAIEYGSELLVTASETVQNKIETVQNNALRIITGGALSTPIQVMQLQANIEPLTFRRKMGALKLIERLMRHGDF
;
A
#
# COMPACT_ATOMS: atom_id res chain seq x y z
N MET A 1 -7.16 23.73 -22.53
CA MET A 1 -7.49 22.54 -21.70
C MET A 1 -6.20 22.06 -21.05
N LYS A 2 -6.00 22.26 -19.74
CA LYS A 2 -4.89 21.62 -19.02
C LYS A 2 -5.38 20.23 -18.62
N TRP A 3 -5.22 19.27 -19.53
CA TRP A 3 -5.60 17.88 -19.28
C TRP A 3 -4.77 17.38 -18.08
N GLY A 4 -5.47 17.07 -16.99
CA GLY A 4 -4.93 16.90 -15.65
C GLY A 4 -3.93 15.75 -15.57
N THR A 5 -2.76 16.10 -15.05
CA THR A 5 -1.57 15.32 -14.72
C THR A 5 -1.76 13.80 -14.77
N THR A 6 -1.09 13.14 -15.71
CA THR A 6 -1.02 11.67 -15.86
C THR A 6 -0.80 10.95 -14.52
N GLN A 7 -0.02 11.55 -13.62
CA GLN A 7 0.22 11.06 -12.26
C GLN A 7 -1.05 11.01 -11.39
N ASP A 8 -1.92 12.03 -11.44
CA ASP A 8 -3.16 12.09 -10.65
C ASP A 8 -4.15 11.01 -11.09
N LEU A 9 -4.22 10.75 -12.40
CA LEU A 9 -5.01 9.65 -12.95
C LEU A 9 -4.50 8.30 -12.43
N PHE A 10 -3.19 8.05 -12.48
CA PHE A 10 -2.63 6.81 -11.98
C PHE A 10 -2.80 6.64 -10.46
N CYS A 11 -2.67 7.72 -9.68
CA CYS A 11 -3.01 7.70 -8.26
C CYS A 11 -4.49 7.32 -8.02
N THR A 12 -5.38 7.88 -8.84
CA THR A 12 -6.83 7.66 -8.78
C THR A 12 -7.22 6.26 -9.25
N THR A 13 -6.43 5.61 -10.11
CA THR A 13 -6.62 4.20 -10.48
C THR A 13 -6.00 3.26 -9.43
N TYR A 14 -4.82 3.59 -8.93
CA TYR A 14 -4.08 2.74 -7.99
C TYR A 14 -4.83 2.56 -6.66
N LYS A 15 -5.35 3.64 -6.08
CA LYS A 15 -6.01 3.62 -4.76
C LYS A 15 -7.27 2.74 -4.68
N PRO A 16 -8.22 2.78 -5.63
CA PRO A 16 -9.44 1.98 -5.57
C PRO A 16 -9.33 0.58 -6.19
N TYR A 17 -8.40 0.33 -7.13
CA TYR A 17 -8.32 -0.98 -7.81
C TYR A 17 -7.15 -1.82 -7.33
N ILE A 18 -5.93 -1.26 -7.40
CA ILE A 18 -4.70 -2.03 -7.15
C ILE A 18 -4.46 -2.21 -5.66
N ARG A 19 -4.61 -1.14 -4.87
CA ARG A 19 -4.38 -1.15 -3.43
C ARG A 19 -5.26 -2.18 -2.68
N PRO A 20 -6.60 -2.24 -2.85
CA PRO A 20 -7.39 -3.23 -2.13
C PRO A 20 -7.09 -4.67 -2.54
N ALA A 21 -6.70 -4.91 -3.80
CA ALA A 21 -6.25 -6.24 -4.23
C ALA A 21 -4.96 -6.67 -3.51
N ILE A 22 -4.05 -5.72 -3.27
CA ILE A 22 -2.81 -5.96 -2.51
C ILE A 22 -3.07 -6.09 -1.00
N GLU A 23 -3.98 -5.27 -0.46
CA GLU A 23 -4.30 -5.23 0.98
C GLU A 23 -5.25 -6.35 1.42
N TYR A 24 -5.79 -7.13 0.49
CA TYR A 24 -6.62 -8.29 0.83
C TYR A 24 -5.83 -9.29 1.68
N GLY A 25 -6.37 -9.65 2.85
CA GLY A 25 -5.69 -10.51 3.82
C GLY A 25 -4.52 -9.84 4.56
N SER A 26 -4.38 -8.51 4.49
CA SER A 26 -3.33 -7.74 5.19
C SER A 26 -3.22 -8.02 6.69
N GLU A 27 -4.35 -8.34 7.33
CA GLU A 27 -4.45 -8.68 8.75
C GLU A 27 -3.65 -9.95 9.10
N LEU A 28 -3.71 -10.96 8.22
CA LEU A 28 -2.96 -12.21 8.36
C LEU A 28 -1.51 -12.04 7.89
N LEU A 29 -1.29 -11.20 6.88
CA LEU A 29 0.06 -10.94 6.34
C LEU A 29 1.00 -10.26 7.35
N VAL A 30 0.50 -9.77 8.48
CA VAL A 30 1.32 -9.26 9.57
C VAL A 30 2.18 -10.37 10.21
N THR A 31 1.71 -11.62 10.22
CA THR A 31 2.43 -12.78 10.78
C THR A 31 3.28 -13.52 9.76
N ALA A 32 3.13 -13.17 8.47
CA ALA A 32 3.89 -13.80 7.39
C ALA A 32 5.38 -13.46 7.47
N SER A 33 6.24 -14.30 6.87
CA SER A 33 7.68 -14.05 6.84
C SER A 33 8.04 -12.78 6.06
N GLU A 34 9.15 -12.14 6.43
CA GLU A 34 9.64 -10.93 5.76
C GLU A 34 9.81 -11.12 4.25
N THR A 35 10.20 -12.32 3.81
CA THR A 35 10.31 -12.65 2.38
C THR A 35 8.99 -12.48 1.64
N VAL A 36 7.87 -12.93 2.22
CA VAL A 36 6.54 -12.77 1.63
C VAL A 36 6.13 -11.31 1.66
N GLN A 37 6.37 -10.61 2.77
CA GLN A 37 6.08 -9.19 2.89
C GLN A 37 6.83 -8.35 1.84
N ASN A 38 8.11 -8.64 1.60
CA ASN A 38 8.95 -7.96 0.62
C ASN A 38 8.47 -8.16 -0.83
N LYS A 39 7.90 -9.33 -1.15
CA LYS A 39 7.28 -9.56 -2.48
C LYS A 39 6.13 -8.60 -2.71
N ILE A 40 5.31 -8.35 -1.70
CA ILE A 40 4.16 -7.44 -1.78
C ILE A 40 4.63 -5.99 -1.90
N GLU A 41 5.61 -5.57 -1.10
CA GLU A 41 6.23 -4.24 -1.18
C GLU A 41 6.81 -3.98 -2.58
N THR A 42 7.38 -5.00 -3.23
CA THR A 42 7.94 -4.87 -4.59
C THR A 42 6.87 -4.47 -5.62
N VAL A 43 5.65 -5.00 -5.49
CA VAL A 43 4.53 -4.63 -6.38
C VAL A 43 4.14 -3.16 -6.21
N GLN A 44 4.01 -2.69 -4.95
CA GLN A 44 3.73 -1.28 -4.69
C GLN A 44 4.88 -0.37 -5.16
N ASN A 45 6.14 -0.78 -4.96
CA ASN A 45 7.31 0.00 -5.39
C ASN A 45 7.34 0.19 -6.91
N ASN A 46 6.97 -0.83 -7.67
CA ASN A 46 6.84 -0.73 -9.12
C ASN A 46 5.68 0.17 -9.53
N ALA A 47 4.53 0.06 -8.86
CA ALA A 47 3.41 0.98 -9.10
C ALA A 47 3.77 2.44 -8.81
N LEU A 48 4.50 2.70 -7.72
CA LEU A 48 4.99 4.04 -7.37
C LEU A 48 5.90 4.62 -8.45
N ARG A 49 6.82 3.84 -8.99
CA ARG A 49 7.69 4.28 -10.09
C ARG A 49 6.92 4.65 -11.35
N ILE A 50 5.88 3.88 -11.69
CA ILE A 50 4.99 4.18 -12.83
C ILE A 50 4.22 5.48 -12.57
N ILE A 51 3.69 5.66 -11.36
CA ILE A 51 2.92 6.84 -10.97
C ILE A 51 3.79 8.10 -10.99
N THR A 52 4.98 8.06 -10.39
CA THR A 52 5.83 9.25 -10.23
C THR A 52 6.80 9.48 -11.40
N GLY A 53 6.96 8.49 -12.28
CA GLY A 53 8.02 8.50 -13.30
C GLY A 53 9.43 8.47 -12.71
N GLY A 54 9.58 7.97 -11.48
CA GLY A 54 10.83 8.01 -10.73
C GLY A 54 11.90 7.07 -11.30
N ALA A 55 13.16 7.51 -11.27
CA ALA A 55 14.29 6.67 -11.63
C ALA A 55 14.44 5.48 -10.66
N LEU A 56 15.14 4.43 -11.10
CA LEU A 56 15.43 3.27 -10.23
C LEU A 56 16.21 3.64 -8.96
N SER A 57 17.05 4.67 -9.04
CA SER A 57 17.84 5.21 -7.94
C SER A 57 17.04 6.07 -6.96
N THR A 58 15.82 6.49 -7.32
CA THR A 58 14.99 7.33 -6.45
C THR A 58 14.52 6.52 -5.24
N PRO A 59 14.72 7.03 -4.00
CA PRO A 59 14.24 6.35 -2.80
C PRO A 59 12.72 6.19 -2.81
N ILE A 60 12.22 5.00 -2.42
CA ILE A 60 10.79 4.68 -2.37
C ILE A 60 10.01 5.68 -1.50
N GLN A 61 10.59 6.09 -0.37
CA GLN A 61 9.97 7.03 0.57
C GLN A 61 9.65 8.39 -0.08
N VAL A 62 10.53 8.86 -0.97
CA VAL A 62 10.32 10.10 -1.72
C VAL A 62 9.15 9.94 -2.69
N MET A 63 9.07 8.81 -3.40
CA MET A 63 7.96 8.51 -4.31
C MET A 63 6.62 8.34 -3.58
N GLN A 64 6.63 7.73 -2.40
CA GLN A 64 5.46 7.61 -1.52
C GLN A 64 4.93 8.99 -1.11
N LEU A 65 5.83 9.90 -0.70
CA LEU A 65 5.49 11.26 -0.34
C LEU A 65 4.94 12.03 -1.55
N GLN A 66 5.61 11.95 -2.71
CA GLN A 66 5.20 12.63 -3.94
C GLN A 66 3.84 12.14 -4.46
N ALA A 67 3.57 10.83 -4.38
CA ALA A 67 2.31 10.24 -4.82
C ALA A 67 1.20 10.28 -3.75
N ASN A 68 1.51 10.76 -2.53
CA ASN A 68 0.64 10.70 -1.37
C ASN A 68 0.04 9.29 -1.16
N ILE A 69 0.94 8.29 -1.14
CA ILE A 69 0.67 6.87 -0.95
C ILE A 69 1.40 6.38 0.29
N GLU A 70 0.64 5.86 1.25
CA GLU A 70 1.20 5.34 2.51
C GLU A 70 1.98 4.03 2.30
N PRO A 71 3.01 3.77 3.13
CA PRO A 71 3.69 2.48 3.16
C PRO A 71 2.75 1.31 3.52
N LEU A 72 2.90 0.16 2.85
CA LEU A 72 2.08 -1.02 3.13
C LEU A 72 2.33 -1.60 4.52
N THR A 73 3.53 -1.43 5.07
CA THR A 73 3.85 -1.84 6.45
C THR A 73 2.90 -1.20 7.47
N PHE A 74 2.65 0.11 7.35
CA PHE A 74 1.75 0.83 8.25
C PHE A 74 0.29 0.38 8.06
N ARG A 75 -0.12 0.22 6.80
CA ARG A 75 -1.45 -0.28 6.44
C ARG A 75 -1.74 -1.66 7.00
N ARG A 76 -0.81 -2.60 6.89
CA ARG A 76 -0.94 -3.96 7.43
C ARG A 76 -1.08 -3.96 8.95
N LYS A 77 -0.25 -3.18 9.65
CA LYS A 77 -0.37 -3.00 11.11
C LYS A 77 -1.73 -2.43 11.51
N MET A 78 -2.21 -1.43 10.77
CA MET A 78 -3.52 -0.84 11.00
C MET A 78 -4.66 -1.87 10.79
N GLY A 79 -4.56 -2.70 9.75
CA GLY A 79 -5.50 -3.81 9.53
C GLY A 79 -5.53 -4.78 10.70
N ALA A 80 -4.36 -5.25 11.14
CA ALA A 80 -4.24 -6.18 12.27
C ALA A 80 -4.82 -5.59 13.57
N LEU A 81 -4.58 -4.30 13.85
CA LEU A 81 -5.16 -3.62 15.01
C LEU A 81 -6.69 -3.56 14.96
N LYS A 82 -7.26 -3.26 13.78
CA LYS A 82 -8.72 -3.27 13.58
C LYS A 82 -9.32 -4.67 13.78
N LEU A 83 -8.62 -5.71 13.35
CA LEU A 83 -9.05 -7.09 13.60
C LEU A 83 -9.07 -7.41 15.09
N ILE A 84 -7.98 -7.10 15.81
CA ILE A 84 -7.90 -7.33 17.26
C ILE A 84 -8.99 -6.56 18.01
N GLU A 85 -9.23 -5.29 17.64
CA GLU A 85 -10.33 -4.49 18.20
C GLU A 85 -11.71 -5.12 17.98
N ARG A 86 -11.96 -5.70 16.79
CA ARG A 86 -13.21 -6.42 16.50
C ARG A 86 -13.37 -7.66 17.36
N LEU A 87 -12.32 -8.46 17.50
CA LEU A 87 -12.32 -9.67 18.33
C LEU A 87 -12.57 -9.33 19.81
N MET A 88 -11.90 -8.29 20.33
CA MET A 88 -12.11 -7.82 21.70
C MET A 88 -13.54 -7.35 21.95
N ARG A 89 -14.21 -6.75 20.95
CA ARG A 89 -15.63 -6.36 21.05
C ARG A 89 -16.60 -7.54 21.09
N HIS A 90 -16.29 -8.63 20.37
CA HIS A 90 -17.19 -9.79 20.26
C HIS A 90 -16.99 -10.81 21.39
N GLY A 91 -15.94 -10.66 22.20
CA GLY A 91 -15.68 -11.54 23.35
C GLY A 91 -15.14 -12.93 22.95
N ASP A 92 -14.60 -13.08 21.75
CA ASP A 92 -14.05 -14.34 21.23
C ASP A 92 -12.64 -14.67 21.78
N PHE A 93 -12.39 -14.37 23.07
CA PHE A 93 -11.13 -14.67 23.76
C PHE A 93 -11.37 -15.30 25.12
#